data_AF-A0A7K9YI14-F1
#
_entry.id   AF-A0A7K9YI14-F1
#
_cell.length_a   1.000
_cell.length_b   1.000
_cell.length_c   1.000
_cell.angle_alpha   90.00
_cell.angle_beta   90.00
_cell.angle_gamma   90.00
#
_symmetry.space_group_name_H-M   'P 1'
#
loop_
_entity.id
_entity.type
_entity.pdbx_description
1 polymer ?
#
loop_
_entity_poly.entity_id
_entity_poly.type
_entity_poly.pdbx_seq_one_letter_code
_entity_poly.pdbx_strand_id
1 'polypeptide(L)'
;EGGGEPRDAHDVFGAAMACLHGELGAAGRGRGWVLVYFSRLCSPRDVPRPLRPLPTYRLPQELPGLLGALRGGPPASSRHLHGRAKGLLLRLLEAEASKGVAGGGSGG
;
A
#
# COMPACT_ATOMS: atom_id res chain seq x y z
N GLU A 1 27.76 -30.78 -11.81
CA GLU A 1 27.59 -30.20 -13.15
C GLU A 1 26.25 -29.48 -13.20
N GLY A 2 26.27 -28.16 -13.34
CA GLY A 2 25.07 -27.33 -13.34
C GLY A 2 24.40 -27.37 -14.69
N GLY A 3 23.21 -27.98 -14.75
CA GLY A 3 22.33 -27.92 -15.92
C GLY A 3 21.90 -26.48 -16.16
N GLY A 4 22.65 -25.78 -17.01
CA GLY A 4 22.24 -24.50 -17.56
C GLY A 4 21.09 -24.73 -18.51
N GLU A 5 19.88 -24.52 -18.02
CA GLU A 5 18.72 -24.29 -18.89
C GLU A 5 19.09 -23.20 -19.91
N PRO A 6 18.64 -23.31 -21.17
CA PRO A 6 18.91 -22.31 -22.19
C PRO A 6 18.41 -20.98 -21.62
N ARG A 7 19.33 -20.04 -21.40
CA ARG A 7 19.01 -18.66 -21.06
C ARG A 7 18.09 -18.17 -22.17
N ASP A 8 16.80 -18.23 -21.88
CA ASP A 8 15.73 -17.90 -22.83
C ASP A 8 16.04 -16.51 -23.36
N ALA A 9 15.96 -16.38 -24.68
CA ALA A 9 16.68 -15.35 -25.40
C ALA A 9 16.35 -13.93 -24.92
N HIS A 10 15.23 -13.72 -24.23
CA HIS A 10 14.95 -12.46 -23.54
C HIS A 10 14.13 -12.68 -22.25
N ASP A 11 14.76 -13.02 -21.13
CA ASP A 11 14.16 -12.81 -19.79
C ASP A 11 14.07 -11.30 -19.49
N VAL A 12 13.13 -10.63 -20.15
CA VAL A 12 12.87 -9.19 -20.01
C VAL A 12 12.52 -8.84 -18.57
N PHE A 13 11.83 -9.74 -17.88
CA PHE A 13 11.48 -9.53 -16.48
C PHE A 13 12.72 -9.57 -15.59
N GLY A 14 13.56 -10.60 -15.73
CA GLY A 14 14.82 -10.72 -15.00
C GLY A 14 15.77 -9.56 -15.30
N ALA A 15 15.89 -9.15 -16.56
CA ALA A 15 16.68 -8.00 -16.97
C ALA A 15 16.15 -6.70 -16.36
N ALA A 16 14.84 -6.44 -16.45
CA ALA A 16 14.20 -5.27 -15.85
C ALA A 16 14.38 -5.25 -14.32
N MET A 17 14.22 -6.41 -13.67
CA MET A 17 14.44 -6.56 -12.23
C MET A 17 15.89 -6.31 -11.82
N ALA A 18 16.87 -6.72 -12.64
CA ALA A 18 18.28 -6.43 -12.39
C ALA A 18 18.59 -4.92 -12.48
N CYS A 19 18.04 -4.23 -13.47
CA CYS A 19 18.14 -2.77 -13.58
C CYS A 19 17.49 -2.07 -12.37
N LEU A 20 16.26 -2.48 -12.03
CA LEU A 20 15.50 -1.93 -10.91
C LEU A 20 16.21 -2.14 -9.56
N HIS A 21 16.90 -3.27 -9.38
CA HIS A 21 17.62 -3.56 -8.13
C HIS A 21 18.72 -2.51 -7.83
N GLY A 22 19.41 -2.03 -8.88
CA GLY A 22 20.39 -0.95 -8.76
C GLY A 22 19.76 0.37 -8.31
N GLU A 23 18.57 0.70 -8.85
CA GLU A 23 17.86 1.93 -8.51
C GLU A 23 17.27 1.93 -7.10
N LEU A 24 16.74 0.78 -6.64
CA LEU A 24 16.17 0.64 -5.30
C LEU A 24 17.20 0.78 -4.18
N GLY A 25 18.47 0.46 -4.46
CA GLY A 25 19.57 0.51 -3.49
C GLY A 25 20.34 1.84 -3.45
N ALA A 26 20.47 2.55 -4.58
CA ALA A 26 21.44 3.64 -4.72
C ALA A 26 20.96 5.04 -4.29
N ALA A 27 19.68 5.37 -4.46
CA ALA A 27 19.21 6.74 -4.21
C ALA A 27 17.71 6.78 -3.91
N GLY A 28 17.35 6.68 -2.63
CA GLY A 28 16.08 7.19 -2.12
C GLY A 28 14.82 6.46 -2.59
N ARG A 29 14.42 5.43 -1.83
CA ARG A 29 13.01 5.04 -1.63
C ARG A 29 12.16 4.73 -2.88
N GLY A 30 12.76 4.39 -4.02
CA GLY A 30 11.99 4.01 -5.22
C GLY A 30 11.05 5.09 -5.71
N ARG A 31 11.48 6.36 -5.71
CA ARG A 31 10.68 7.49 -6.20
C ARG A 31 10.24 7.22 -7.65
N GLY A 32 8.93 7.09 -7.87
CA GLY A 32 8.35 6.82 -9.20
C GLY A 32 7.98 5.36 -9.46
N TRP A 33 8.39 4.43 -8.60
CA TRP A 33 8.04 3.01 -8.73
C TRP A 33 6.86 2.63 -7.85
N VAL A 34 5.96 1.81 -8.40
CA VAL A 34 4.84 1.22 -7.67
C VAL A 34 4.79 -0.28 -7.95
N LEU A 35 4.40 -1.05 -6.93
CA LEU A 35 4.14 -2.48 -7.07
C LEU A 35 2.64 -2.72 -7.24
N VAL A 36 2.28 -3.57 -8.18
CA VAL A 36 0.89 -3.93 -8.43
C VAL A 36 0.78 -5.45 -8.56
N TYR A 37 -0.20 -6.06 -7.90
CA TYR A 37 -0.48 -7.48 -8.07
C TYR A 37 -1.98 -7.77 -7.96
N PHE A 38 -2.41 -8.87 -8.59
CA PHE A 38 -3.80 -9.35 -8.49
C PHE A 38 -3.99 -10.11 -7.18
N SER A 39 -4.85 -9.60 -6.30
CA SER A 39 -5.10 -10.17 -4.97
C SER A 39 -5.59 -11.61 -4.94
N ARG A 40 -6.16 -12.09 -6.06
CA ARG A 40 -6.63 -13.47 -6.23
C ARG A 40 -5.54 -14.43 -6.71
N LEU A 41 -4.44 -13.90 -7.27
CA LEU A 41 -3.36 -14.68 -7.87
C LEU A 41 -2.07 -14.61 -7.07
N CYS A 42 -1.82 -13.47 -6.41
CA CYS A 42 -0.63 -13.25 -5.61
C CYS A 42 -1.02 -12.71 -4.23
N SER A 43 -0.26 -13.14 -3.23
CA SER A 43 -0.32 -12.65 -1.87
C SER A 43 0.85 -11.67 -1.61
N PRO A 44 0.77 -10.83 -0.57
CA PRO A 44 1.89 -10.00 -0.15
C PRO A 44 3.18 -10.79 0.18
N ARG A 45 3.05 -12.10 0.47
CA ARG A 45 4.19 -12.96 0.83
C ARG A 45 5.02 -13.33 -0.38
N ASP A 46 4.37 -13.40 -1.55
CA ASP A 46 4.99 -13.73 -2.83
C ASP A 46 5.81 -12.56 -3.39
N VAL A 47 5.68 -11.38 -2.78
CA VAL A 47 6.46 -10.19 -3.14
C VAL A 47 7.91 -10.33 -2.65
N PRO A 48 8.90 -10.27 -3.57
CA PRO A 48 10.31 -10.27 -3.23
C PRO A 48 10.67 -9.16 -2.25
N ARG A 49 11.53 -9.46 -1.28
CA ARG A 49 11.96 -8.51 -0.22
C ARG A 49 12.41 -7.14 -0.76
N PRO A 50 13.17 -7.04 -1.87
CA PRO A 50 13.60 -5.76 -2.41
C PRO A 50 12.45 -4.83 -2.84
N LEU A 51 11.28 -5.38 -3.20
CA LEU A 51 10.12 -4.62 -3.68
C LEU A 51 9.15 -4.22 -2.55
N ARG A 52 9.25 -4.84 -1.37
CA ARG A 52 8.36 -4.57 -0.22
C ARG A 52 8.35 -3.11 0.26
N PRO A 53 9.43 -2.31 0.12
CA PRO A 53 9.40 -0.90 0.46
C PRO A 53 8.55 -0.03 -0.48
N LEU A 54 8.14 -0.55 -1.65
CA LEU A 54 7.39 0.22 -2.65
C LEU A 54 5.90 0.36 -2.28
N PRO A 55 5.25 1.48 -2.65
CA PRO A 55 3.80 1.60 -2.62
C PRO A 55 3.16 0.45 -3.38
N THR A 56 2.24 -0.27 -2.74
CA THR A 56 1.70 -1.52 -3.27
C THR A 56 0.18 -1.44 -3.45
N TYR A 57 -0.31 -1.78 -4.64
CA TYR A 57 -1.73 -1.76 -5.00
C TYR A 57 -2.23 -3.15 -5.37
N ARG A 58 -3.30 -3.59 -4.71
CA ARG A 58 -3.96 -4.88 -4.92
C ARG A 58 -5.11 -4.77 -5.90
N LEU A 59 -4.97 -5.35 -7.08
CA LEU A 59 -6.03 -5.39 -8.08
C LEU A 59 -7.04 -6.51 -7.80
N PRO A 60 -8.33 -6.31 -8.16
CA PRO A 60 -8.90 -5.08 -8.73
C PRO A 60 -9.27 -4.02 -7.67
N GLN A 61 -9.24 -4.36 -6.38
CA GLN A 61 -9.77 -3.55 -5.27
C GLN A 61 -9.16 -2.14 -5.15
N GLU A 62 -7.85 -2.00 -5.41
CA GLU A 62 -7.10 -0.74 -5.29
C GLU A 62 -6.82 -0.09 -6.65
N LEU A 63 -7.50 -0.53 -7.73
CA LEU A 63 -7.37 0.09 -9.05
C LEU A 63 -7.64 1.61 -9.04
N PRO A 64 -8.69 2.13 -8.37
CA PRO A 64 -8.91 3.58 -8.31
C PRO A 64 -7.74 4.32 -7.65
N GLY A 65 -7.13 3.72 -6.62
CA GLY A 65 -5.97 4.28 -5.94
C GLY A 65 -4.72 4.29 -6.80
N LEU A 66 -4.51 3.23 -7.61
CA LEU A 66 -3.45 3.17 -8.61
C LEU A 66 -3.62 4.27 -9.67
N LEU A 67 -4.83 4.45 -10.20
CA LEU A 67 -5.13 5.50 -11.18
C LEU A 67 -4.86 6.90 -10.60
N GLY A 68 -5.18 7.13 -9.33
CA GLY A 68 -4.85 8.37 -8.64
C GLY A 68 -3.34 8.62 -8.58
N ALA A 69 -2.55 7.60 -8.23
CA ALA A 69 -1.09 7.69 -8.16
C ALA A 69 -0.46 7.94 -9.54
N LEU A 70 -0.94 7.26 -10.59
CA LEU A 70 -0.46 7.45 -11.96
C LEU A 70 -0.83 8.83 -12.52
N ARG A 71 -1.90 9.44 -12.04
CA ARG A 71 -2.32 10.82 -12.40
C ARG A 71 -1.53 11.90 -11.65
N GLY A 72 -0.52 11.54 -10.86
CA GLY A 72 0.25 12.48 -10.04
C GLY A 72 -0.47 12.91 -8.75
N GLY A 73 -1.57 12.24 -8.40
CA GLY A 73 -2.20 12.40 -7.10
C GLY A 73 -1.35 11.79 -5.98
N PRO A 74 -1.49 12.26 -4.73
CA PRO A 74 -0.84 11.61 -3.60
C PRO A 74 -1.26 10.14 -3.52
N PRO A 75 -0.35 9.22 -3.12
CA PRO A 75 -0.66 7.80 -3.09
C PRO A 75 -1.90 7.60 -2.22
N ALA A 76 -2.93 6.96 -2.79
CA ALA A 76 -4.13 6.63 -2.04
C ALA A 76 -3.71 5.91 -0.76
N SER A 77 -3.97 6.54 0.36
CA SER A 77 -3.58 6.09 1.68
C SER A 77 -4.30 4.80 1.99
N SER A 78 -3.66 3.69 1.60
CA SER A 78 -4.15 2.33 1.66
C SER A 78 -4.59 2.01 3.08
N ARG A 79 -5.91 1.81 3.27
CA ARG A 79 -6.64 1.03 4.30
C ARG A 79 -6.34 1.26 5.79
N HIS A 80 -5.11 1.58 6.19
CA HIS A 80 -4.71 1.98 7.53
C HIS A 80 -5.44 3.24 7.99
N LEU A 81 -5.64 4.22 7.10
CA LEU A 81 -6.43 5.40 7.44
C LEU A 81 -7.92 5.07 7.54
N HIS A 82 -8.47 4.17 6.71
CA HIS A 82 -9.90 3.85 6.78
C HIS A 82 -10.27 3.16 8.10
N GLY A 83 -9.43 2.21 8.56
CA GLY A 83 -9.59 1.58 9.88
C GLY A 83 -9.39 2.56 11.04
N ARG A 84 -8.37 3.43 10.97
CA ARG A 84 -8.13 4.46 12.02
C ARG A 84 -9.19 5.56 12.01
N ALA A 85 -9.70 5.96 10.85
CA ALA A 85 -10.74 6.96 10.71
C ALA A 85 -12.06 6.46 11.28
N LYS A 86 -12.43 5.20 11.01
CA LYS A 86 -13.61 4.58 11.65
C LYS A 86 -13.47 4.57 13.18
N GLY A 87 -12.30 4.20 13.71
CA GLY A 87 -12.04 4.21 15.15
C GLY A 87 -11.96 5.61 15.78
N LEU A 88 -11.59 6.64 15.01
CA LEU A 88 -11.64 8.04 15.45
C LEU A 88 -13.08 8.59 15.45
N LEU A 89 -13.86 8.27 14.41
CA LEU A 89 -15.26 8.67 14.31
C LEU A 89 -16.09 8.10 15.47
N LEU A 90 -15.90 6.82 15.81
CA LEU A 90 -16.58 6.20 16.94
C LEU A 90 -16.22 6.88 18.27
N ARG A 91 -14.93 7.17 18.51
CA ARG A 91 -14.49 7.89 19.72
C ARG A 91 -15.02 9.32 19.80
N LEU A 92 -15.15 10.02 18.67
CA LEU A 92 -15.76 11.36 18.63
C LEU A 92 -17.25 11.30 18.94
N LEU A 93 -17.98 10.32 18.38
CA LEU A 93 -19.39 10.09 18.68
C LEU A 93 -19.60 9.75 20.17
N GLU A 94 -18.75 8.90 20.75
CA GLU A 94 -18.77 8.56 22.17
C GLU A 94 -18.46 9.78 23.06
N ALA A 95 -17.49 10.61 22.66
CA ALA A 95 -17.13 11.82 23.39
C ALA A 95 -18.25 12.87 23.36
N GLU A 96 -18.93 13.06 22.23
CA GLU A 96 -20.08 13.96 22.13
C GLU A 96 -21.29 13.42 22.91
N ALA A 97 -21.55 12.11 22.88
CA ALA A 97 -22.60 11.49 23.70
C ALA A 97 -22.35 11.68 25.21
N SER A 98 -21.09 11.64 25.63
CA SER A 98 -20.70 11.84 27.04
C SER A 98 -20.79 13.31 27.49
N LYS A 99 -20.77 14.26 26.55
CA LYS A 99 -20.80 15.70 26.83
C LYS A 99 -22.20 16.21 27.17
N GLY A 100 -23.25 15.50 26.75
CA GLY A 100 -24.66 15.84 27.04
C GLY A 100 -25.16 15.46 28.43
N VAL A 101 -24.40 14.68 29.21
CA VAL A 101 -24.84 14.15 30.52
C VAL A 101 -24.32 14.96 31.72
N ALA A 102 -23.34 15.85 31.53
CA ALA A 102 -22.74 16.64 32.62
C ALA A 102 -23.45 17.98 32.92
N GLY A 103 -24.58 18.27 32.25
CA GLY A 103 -25.32 19.54 32.39
C GLY A 103 -26.66 19.44 33.12
N GLY A 104 -26.95 18.33 33.81
CA GLY A 104 -28.24 18.09 34.44
C GLY A 104 -28.14 17.72 35.93
N GLY A 105 -28.34 18.71 36.79
CA GLY A 105 -28.51 18.54 38.24
C GLY A 105 -27.70 19.59 38.99
N SER A 106 -28.22 20.39 39.91
CA SER A 106 -29.49 20.47 40.64
C SER A 106 -29.47 21.90 41.21
N GLY A 107 -30.51 22.73 41.14
CA GLY A 107 -31.83 22.53 41.75
C GLY A 107 -31.82 23.12 43.17
N GLY A 108 -32.62 24.17 43.40
CA GLY A 108 -33.00 24.68 44.72
C GLY A 108 -32.29 25.93 45.18
#